data_AF-A0A0C3JLE2-F1
#
_entry.id   AF-A0A0C3JLE2-F1
#
_cell.length_a   1.000
_cell.length_b   1.000
_cell.length_c   1.000
_cell.angle_alpha   90.00
_cell.angle_beta   90.00
_cell.angle_gamma   90.00
#
_symmetry.space_group_name_H-M   'P 1'
#
loop_
_entity.id
_entity.type
_entity.pdbx_description
1 polymer ?
#
loop_
_entity_poly.entity_id
_entity_poly.type
_entity_poly.pdbx_seq_one_letter_code
_entity_poly.pdbx_strand_id
1 'polypeptide(L)'
;MGGIVSKAANQQPTKSSLERERQSTDEKARRASGSAHYTDVSLPKSSNGSVSLSNVEAWESTASADPKIQLARTVLAHSNIKTALTSRETQIAVPHVFNHEVEFHTGPVTNQKSSGRCWLFATTNVIRYEVMKKLKLKDFQCSQSYLFFWDKLNKSNYYLELSIENAHLPVDDRLVNFLADDLISDGGQWDMVVNLLETYGLVPLPIYPESFHSSASGSLNKLLKLKLREHALTLRDLSATLRTNSLLTSEQVTAILRAKKEQLMQEVYTIMTATLGVPPKPDVSFTWEYYNEDGKYSKWEGTPLEFYKAFATRYTPSECFSLINDPRNEYNKLYTVDKLGNVWGGRRVLYVNTGSTELKAAVVRSIKAGQPVFFGCDVNQFSDSSKDVGIMDLDYHQYQQAFNIQLNLTKAQRLQTNESAMTHAMVISGVHVDEKTGCPIRFKVENSWGDESGHKGYMVMSDKWFDEFVYQVVVHKSLAPKELVRVFEAGEPSVLPAWDPMGALA
;
A
#
# COMPACT_ATOMS: atom_id res chain seq x y z
N MET A 1 20.21 75.48 -10.08
CA MET A 1 21.25 76.03 -10.99
C MET A 1 22.27 74.93 -11.26
N GLY A 2 22.86 74.93 -12.47
CA GLY A 2 23.66 73.88 -13.15
C GLY A 2 24.56 72.95 -12.31
N GLY A 3 24.76 71.67 -12.66
CA GLY A 3 25.34 71.16 -13.92
C GLY A 3 26.87 71.17 -13.79
N ILE A 4 27.63 70.06 -13.85
CA ILE A 4 28.05 69.35 -15.08
C ILE A 4 28.80 68.03 -14.73
N VAL A 5 28.36 66.94 -15.36
CA VAL A 5 29.05 65.85 -16.12
C VAL A 5 30.42 65.28 -15.68
N SER A 6 30.49 63.95 -15.55
CA SER A 6 31.58 63.10 -16.06
C SER A 6 31.13 61.64 -16.29
N LYS A 7 31.78 60.98 -17.25
CA LYS A 7 31.34 59.86 -18.10
C LYS A 7 31.52 58.43 -17.53
N ALA A 8 30.60 57.58 -17.99
CA ALA A 8 30.61 56.14 -18.26
C ALA A 8 31.91 55.31 -18.14
N ALA A 9 31.78 54.12 -17.56
CA ALA A 9 32.43 52.90 -18.04
C ALA A 9 31.50 51.69 -17.84
N ASN A 10 31.30 50.96 -18.93
CA ASN A 10 30.50 49.76 -19.09
C ASN A 10 31.29 48.56 -18.53
N GLN A 11 30.78 47.84 -17.53
CA GLN A 11 31.30 46.52 -17.15
C GLN A 11 30.13 45.57 -16.86
N GLN A 12 30.08 44.50 -17.66
CA GLN A 12 29.18 43.36 -17.53
C GLN A 12 29.34 42.70 -16.14
N PRO A 13 28.25 42.33 -15.44
CA PRO A 13 28.34 41.43 -14.31
C PRO A 13 28.37 39.98 -14.80
N THR A 14 29.43 39.30 -14.39
CA THR A 14 29.74 37.88 -14.51
C THR A 14 28.55 36.95 -14.21
N LYS A 15 28.33 36.01 -15.13
CA LYS A 15 27.53 34.79 -14.93
C LYS A 15 28.12 33.97 -13.77
N SER A 16 27.55 34.03 -12.57
CA SER A 16 27.80 32.99 -11.55
C SER A 16 26.71 32.83 -10.49
N SER A 17 25.53 33.45 -10.62
CA SER A 17 24.48 33.37 -9.59
C SER A 17 23.16 32.74 -10.04
N LEU A 18 23.10 32.11 -11.22
CA LEU A 18 21.86 31.50 -11.77
C LEU A 18 21.93 30.00 -12.06
N GLU A 19 22.97 29.29 -11.61
CA GLU A 19 23.18 27.86 -11.91
C GLU A 19 23.07 26.90 -10.71
N ARG A 20 22.48 27.32 -9.58
CA ARG A 20 22.34 26.45 -8.38
C ARG A 20 20.93 25.93 -8.08
N GLU A 21 19.95 26.13 -8.95
CA GLU A 21 18.55 25.69 -8.69
C GLU A 21 17.98 24.68 -9.71
N ARG A 22 18.81 23.94 -10.46
CA ARG A 22 18.33 22.86 -11.35
C ARG A 22 19.17 21.59 -11.24
N GLN A 23 19.09 20.94 -10.10
CA GLN A 23 19.38 19.50 -9.98
C GLN A 23 18.14 18.77 -9.44
N SER A 24 17.07 18.83 -10.23
CA SER A 24 16.06 17.77 -10.24
C SER A 24 16.73 16.56 -10.89
N THR A 25 16.93 15.49 -10.13
CA THR A 25 17.43 14.20 -10.61
C THR A 25 16.42 13.61 -11.59
N ASP A 26 16.56 13.98 -12.86
CA ASP A 26 15.82 13.42 -13.97
C ASP A 26 16.45 12.06 -14.30
N GLU A 27 15.86 10.98 -13.78
CA GLU A 27 16.27 9.59 -14.05
C GLU A 27 16.32 9.27 -15.56
N LYS A 28 15.60 10.03 -16.41
CA LYS A 28 15.70 9.90 -17.86
C LYS A 28 17.07 10.32 -18.41
N ALA A 29 17.80 11.22 -17.75
CA ALA A 29 19.09 11.72 -18.23
C ALA A 29 20.26 10.73 -18.01
N ARG A 30 20.13 9.79 -17.06
CA ARG A 30 21.12 8.69 -16.88
C ARG A 30 21.14 7.71 -18.06
N ARG A 31 20.19 7.80 -19.00
CA ARG A 31 20.10 6.91 -20.18
C ARG A 31 21.18 7.14 -21.24
N ALA A 32 21.97 8.21 -21.18
CA ALA A 32 22.90 8.57 -22.26
C ALA A 32 24.39 8.22 -22.02
N SER A 33 24.79 7.77 -20.82
CA SER A 33 26.22 7.56 -20.49
C SER A 33 26.64 6.09 -20.32
N GLY A 34 25.74 5.13 -20.55
CA GLY A 34 26.08 3.70 -20.54
C GLY A 34 26.61 3.24 -21.89
N SER A 35 27.86 3.61 -22.22
CA SER A 35 28.60 3.01 -23.33
C SER A 35 28.77 1.51 -23.09
N ALA A 36 27.90 0.68 -23.69
CA ALA A 36 28.05 -0.76 -23.68
C ALA A 36 29.27 -1.16 -24.54
N HIS A 37 30.32 -1.64 -23.87
CA HIS A 37 31.42 -2.36 -24.51
C HIS A 37 30.89 -3.70 -25.06
N TYR A 38 30.41 -3.71 -26.30
CA TYR A 38 30.18 -4.94 -27.07
C TYR A 38 31.49 -5.41 -27.70
N THR A 39 32.38 -6.00 -26.90
CA THR A 39 33.60 -6.63 -27.40
C THR A 39 33.85 -7.94 -26.67
N ASP A 40 33.07 -8.96 -27.02
CA ASP A 40 33.52 -10.34 -27.30
C ASP A 40 32.28 -11.21 -27.65
N VAL A 41 31.92 -11.33 -28.94
CA VAL A 41 30.74 -12.11 -29.35
C VAL A 41 31.18 -13.56 -29.56
N SER A 42 31.16 -14.35 -28.48
CA SER A 42 31.30 -15.80 -28.58
C SER A 42 30.13 -16.39 -29.38
N LEU A 43 30.42 -17.35 -30.27
CA LEU A 43 29.37 -18.08 -30.99
C LEU A 43 28.55 -18.93 -29.99
N PRO A 44 27.22 -18.94 -30.08
CA PRO A 44 26.41 -19.75 -29.18
C PRO A 44 26.67 -21.23 -29.42
N LYS A 45 26.81 -22.02 -28.35
CA LYS A 45 26.97 -23.48 -28.45
C LYS A 45 25.74 -24.18 -29.04
N SER A 46 24.57 -23.55 -28.97
CA SER A 46 23.32 -24.05 -29.53
C SER A 46 22.85 -23.16 -30.66
N SER A 47 22.61 -23.76 -31.83
CA SER A 47 22.16 -23.06 -33.03
C SER A 47 20.67 -22.71 -33.03
N ASN A 48 19.85 -23.40 -32.22
CA ASN A 48 18.40 -23.19 -32.13
C ASN A 48 17.96 -22.56 -30.79
N GLY A 49 18.91 -22.16 -29.95
CA GLY A 49 18.64 -21.58 -28.63
C GLY A 49 18.32 -22.59 -27.52
N SER A 50 18.37 -23.90 -27.79
CA SER A 50 18.23 -24.93 -26.74
C SER A 50 19.39 -24.91 -25.75
N VAL A 51 19.13 -25.27 -24.49
CA VAL A 51 20.19 -25.55 -23.52
C VAL A 51 20.72 -26.96 -23.75
N SER A 52 21.95 -27.09 -24.27
CA SER A 52 22.59 -28.38 -24.51
C SER A 52 23.42 -28.85 -23.31
N LEU A 53 23.75 -30.14 -23.23
CA LEU A 53 24.67 -30.65 -22.21
C LEU A 53 26.04 -29.96 -22.25
N SER A 54 26.52 -29.60 -23.45
CA SER A 54 27.77 -28.85 -23.60
C SER A 54 27.71 -27.44 -23.02
N ASN A 55 26.52 -26.83 -22.93
CA ASN A 55 26.32 -25.57 -22.19
C ASN A 55 26.50 -25.82 -20.70
N VAL A 56 25.77 -26.80 -20.16
CA VAL A 56 25.77 -27.14 -18.73
C VAL A 56 27.17 -27.52 -18.25
N GLU A 57 27.89 -28.35 -18.99
CA GLU A 57 29.26 -28.75 -18.64
C GLU A 57 30.21 -27.55 -18.55
N ALA A 58 30.10 -26.58 -19.47
CA ALA A 58 30.94 -25.39 -19.43
C ALA A 58 30.57 -24.43 -18.29
N TRP A 59 29.28 -24.26 -18.03
CA TRP A 59 28.81 -23.48 -16.89
C TRP A 59 29.22 -24.13 -15.57
N GLU A 60 29.10 -25.45 -15.45
CA GLU A 60 29.49 -26.20 -14.26
C GLU A 60 31.00 -26.14 -14.03
N SER A 61 31.80 -26.29 -15.09
CA SER A 61 33.26 -26.12 -14.99
C SER A 61 33.64 -24.72 -14.48
N THR A 62 32.96 -23.68 -14.97
CA THR A 62 33.17 -22.31 -14.51
C THR A 62 32.74 -22.12 -13.05
N ALA A 63 31.54 -22.60 -12.70
CA ALA A 63 30.97 -22.46 -11.35
C ALA A 63 31.74 -23.24 -10.30
N SER A 64 32.13 -24.49 -10.60
CA SER A 64 32.94 -25.33 -9.70
C SER A 64 34.37 -24.83 -9.54
N ALA A 65 34.88 -23.99 -10.44
CA ALA A 65 36.20 -23.37 -10.27
C ALA A 65 36.18 -22.17 -9.31
N ASP A 66 35.01 -21.56 -9.03
CA ASP A 66 34.90 -20.41 -8.10
C ASP A 66 34.74 -20.87 -6.64
N PRO A 67 35.72 -20.61 -5.76
CA PRO A 67 35.64 -20.97 -4.34
C PRO A 67 34.42 -20.37 -3.61
N LYS A 68 33.93 -19.19 -4.03
CA LYS A 68 32.72 -18.58 -3.44
C LYS A 68 31.50 -19.42 -3.76
N ILE A 69 31.38 -19.92 -4.99
CA ILE A 69 30.29 -20.78 -5.40
C ILE A 69 30.38 -22.15 -4.72
N GLN A 70 31.59 -22.71 -4.55
CA GLN A 70 31.78 -23.92 -3.76
C GLN A 70 31.28 -23.74 -2.31
N LEU A 71 31.68 -22.66 -1.64
CA LEU A 71 31.22 -22.35 -0.28
C LEU A 71 29.71 -22.13 -0.22
N ALA A 72 29.15 -21.37 -1.18
CA ALA A 72 27.71 -21.13 -1.27
C ALA A 72 26.94 -22.44 -1.43
N ARG A 73 27.42 -23.38 -2.26
CA ARG A 73 26.84 -24.73 -2.40
C ARG A 73 26.85 -25.49 -1.08
N THR A 74 27.95 -25.48 -0.34
CA THR A 74 28.06 -26.15 0.96
C THR A 74 27.06 -25.59 1.98
N VAL A 75 26.92 -24.27 2.06
CA VAL A 75 26.06 -23.62 3.07
C VAL A 75 24.58 -23.66 2.67
N LEU A 76 24.26 -23.26 1.44
CA LEU A 76 22.88 -23.06 0.98
C LEU A 76 22.17 -24.37 0.62
N ALA A 77 22.89 -25.48 0.45
CA ALA A 77 22.26 -26.81 0.37
C ALA A 77 21.55 -27.22 1.68
N HIS A 78 21.90 -26.59 2.80
CA HIS A 78 21.38 -26.93 4.14
C HIS A 78 20.75 -25.75 4.88
N SER A 79 20.66 -24.57 4.24
CA SER A 79 20.20 -23.33 4.87
C SER A 79 19.22 -22.57 4.00
N ASN A 80 18.29 -21.83 4.60
CA ASN A 80 17.44 -20.91 3.86
C ASN A 80 18.27 -19.72 3.34
N ILE A 81 18.18 -19.43 2.04
CA ILE A 81 18.92 -18.37 1.37
C ILE A 81 18.72 -16.98 1.99
N LYS A 82 17.51 -16.69 2.49
CA LYS A 82 17.15 -15.39 3.08
C LYS A 82 17.85 -15.19 4.43
N THR A 83 17.87 -16.21 5.28
CA THR A 83 18.49 -16.13 6.61
C THR A 83 20.01 -16.34 6.59
N ALA A 84 20.52 -17.11 5.61
CA ALA A 84 21.95 -17.40 5.52
C ALA A 84 22.77 -16.22 4.97
N LEU A 85 22.14 -15.35 4.17
CA LEU A 85 22.81 -14.25 3.47
C LEU A 85 22.48 -12.87 4.08
N THR A 86 22.22 -12.80 5.38
CA THR A 86 21.96 -11.54 6.10
C THR A 86 23.25 -10.82 6.48
N SER A 87 23.25 -9.49 6.42
CA SER A 87 24.38 -8.63 6.77
C SER A 87 24.34 -8.20 8.24
N ARG A 88 25.32 -8.68 9.03
CA ARG A 88 25.53 -8.22 10.41
C ARG A 88 25.91 -6.74 10.48
N GLU A 89 26.69 -6.25 9.51
CA GLU A 89 27.09 -4.85 9.45
C GLU A 89 25.87 -3.93 9.29
N THR A 90 24.97 -4.27 8.37
CA THR A 90 23.71 -3.55 8.15
C THR A 90 22.82 -3.60 9.38
N GLN A 91 22.75 -4.76 10.05
CA GLN A 91 21.99 -4.90 11.30
C GLN A 91 22.49 -3.96 12.41
N ILE A 92 23.80 -3.75 12.52
CA ILE A 92 24.40 -2.83 13.50
C ILE A 92 24.20 -1.36 13.08
N ALA A 93 24.29 -1.08 11.78
CA ALA A 93 24.25 0.28 11.24
C ALA A 93 22.86 0.94 11.31
N VAL A 94 21.79 0.17 11.50
CA VAL A 94 20.40 0.66 11.48
C VAL A 94 19.73 0.47 12.85
N PRO A 95 20.03 1.33 13.85
CA PRO A 95 19.46 1.21 15.18
C PRO A 95 17.99 1.66 15.23
N HIS A 96 17.21 1.02 16.11
CA HIS A 96 15.83 1.39 16.45
C HIS A 96 15.76 2.63 17.36
N VAL A 97 16.41 3.73 16.95
CA VAL A 97 16.47 5.01 17.68
C VAL A 97 16.14 6.15 16.73
N PHE A 98 15.20 7.03 17.10
CA PHE A 98 14.67 8.09 16.25
C PHE A 98 14.62 9.42 17.01
N ASN A 99 14.93 10.55 16.35
CA ASN A 99 14.97 11.86 17.00
C ASN A 99 13.67 12.66 16.87
N HIS A 100 12.75 12.20 16.03
CA HIS A 100 11.38 12.69 15.95
C HIS A 100 10.41 11.51 15.96
N GLU A 101 9.54 11.45 16.95
CA GLU A 101 8.51 10.42 17.07
C GLU A 101 7.18 11.07 17.42
N VAL A 102 6.08 10.36 17.14
CA VAL A 102 4.78 10.73 17.72
C VAL A 102 4.85 10.67 19.26
N GLU A 103 3.98 11.44 19.93
CA GLU A 103 4.08 11.71 21.38
C GLU A 103 4.13 10.47 22.28
N PHE A 104 3.51 9.36 21.87
CA PHE A 104 3.49 8.10 22.61
C PHE A 104 3.34 6.91 21.66
N HIS A 105 3.75 5.72 22.11
CA HIS A 105 3.52 4.48 21.40
C HIS A 105 2.10 3.96 21.65
N THR A 106 1.39 3.61 20.58
CA THR A 106 0.06 3.03 20.70
C THR A 106 0.15 1.57 21.14
N GLY A 107 -0.53 1.23 22.22
CA GLY A 107 -0.67 -0.13 22.75
C GLY A 107 -2.09 -0.68 22.58
N PRO A 108 -2.26 -2.02 22.55
CA PRO A 108 -1.22 -3.01 22.29
C PRO A 108 -0.80 -3.00 20.81
N VAL A 109 0.32 -3.67 20.49
CA VAL A 109 0.70 -3.97 19.09
C VAL A 109 -0.39 -4.85 18.46
N THR A 110 -0.82 -4.49 17.26
CA THR A 110 -1.92 -5.18 16.57
C THR A 110 -1.43 -6.40 15.77
N ASN A 111 -2.32 -7.37 15.51
CA ASN A 111 -2.00 -8.55 14.72
C ASN A 111 -3.14 -8.96 13.78
N GLN A 112 -2.94 -8.82 12.46
CA GLN A 112 -3.91 -9.20 11.43
C GLN A 112 -4.00 -10.71 11.22
N LYS A 113 -3.00 -11.47 11.70
CA LYS A 113 -2.87 -12.91 11.53
C LYS A 113 -2.94 -13.33 10.05
N SER A 114 -3.62 -14.43 9.73
CA SER A 114 -3.72 -14.99 8.39
C SER A 114 -4.85 -14.33 7.59
N SER A 115 -4.75 -13.02 7.41
CA SER A 115 -5.68 -12.22 6.60
C SER A 115 -4.95 -11.04 5.94
N GLY A 116 -5.40 -10.61 4.75
CA GLY A 116 -4.81 -9.48 4.02
C GLY A 116 -5.38 -8.12 4.45
N ARG A 117 -5.56 -7.90 5.75
CA ARG A 117 -6.25 -6.72 6.32
C ARG A 117 -5.32 -5.58 6.71
N CYS A 118 -4.05 -5.63 6.30
CA CYS A 118 -3.01 -4.67 6.69
C CYS A 118 -3.44 -3.21 6.56
N TRP A 119 -4.16 -2.87 5.48
CA TRP A 119 -4.66 -1.52 5.22
C TRP A 119 -5.70 -1.05 6.24
N LEU A 120 -6.58 -1.94 6.73
CA LEU A 120 -7.52 -1.64 7.81
C LEU A 120 -6.79 -1.47 9.15
N PHE A 121 -5.80 -2.31 9.42
CA PHE A 121 -4.97 -2.21 10.62
C PHE A 121 -4.14 -0.92 10.62
N ALA A 122 -3.44 -0.60 9.53
CA ALA A 122 -2.68 0.64 9.40
C ALA A 122 -3.57 1.88 9.56
N THR A 123 -4.75 1.88 8.92
CA THR A 123 -5.70 2.99 9.04
C THR A 123 -6.20 3.15 10.48
N THR A 124 -6.60 2.05 11.11
CA THR A 124 -7.08 2.10 12.50
C THR A 124 -5.95 2.40 13.50
N ASN A 125 -4.70 2.05 13.20
CA ASN A 125 -3.52 2.44 14.00
C ASN A 125 -3.23 3.94 13.89
N VAL A 126 -3.48 4.56 12.74
CA VAL A 126 -3.44 6.03 12.60
C VAL A 126 -4.56 6.68 13.41
N ILE A 127 -5.80 6.20 13.29
CA ILE A 127 -6.97 6.80 13.96
C ILE A 127 -6.92 6.60 15.48
N ARG A 128 -6.48 5.42 15.96
CA ARG A 128 -6.46 5.09 17.39
C ARG A 128 -5.54 6.02 18.19
N TYR A 129 -4.51 6.57 17.55
CA TYR A 129 -3.63 7.57 18.17
C TYR A 129 -4.43 8.77 18.70
N GLU A 130 -5.34 9.32 17.90
CA GLU A 130 -6.21 10.43 18.32
C GLU A 130 -7.23 10.01 19.38
N VAL A 131 -7.77 8.78 19.29
CA VAL A 131 -8.68 8.23 20.31
C VAL A 131 -7.98 8.14 21.66
N MET A 132 -6.80 7.49 21.68
CA MET A 132 -6.00 7.30 22.87
C MET A 132 -5.58 8.62 23.50
N LYS A 133 -5.16 9.59 22.68
CA LYS A 133 -4.79 10.92 23.14
C LYS A 133 -5.95 11.67 23.78
N LYS A 134 -7.12 11.68 23.14
CA LYS A 134 -8.31 12.39 23.65
C LYS A 134 -8.89 11.76 24.90
N LEU A 135 -8.94 10.43 24.95
CA LEU A 135 -9.52 9.68 26.05
C LEU A 135 -8.51 9.31 27.14
N LYS A 136 -7.23 9.66 26.94
CA LYS A 136 -6.11 9.33 27.82
C LYS A 136 -6.06 7.83 28.10
N LEU A 137 -5.93 7.03 27.05
CA LEU A 137 -5.93 5.57 27.13
C LEU A 137 -4.51 5.03 27.03
N LYS A 138 -4.17 4.10 27.91
CA LYS A 138 -2.94 3.32 27.81
C LYS A 138 -2.98 2.32 26.65
N ASP A 139 -4.09 1.60 26.54
CA ASP A 139 -4.29 0.53 25.56
C ASP A 139 -5.65 0.69 24.87
N PHE A 140 -5.67 0.67 23.54
CA PHE A 140 -6.89 0.75 22.75
C PHE A 140 -6.72 0.19 21.34
N GLN A 141 -7.78 -0.43 20.84
CA GLN A 141 -7.90 -0.84 19.44
C GLN A 141 -9.31 -0.52 18.94
N CYS A 142 -9.38 -0.02 17.71
CA CYS A 142 -10.61 -0.03 16.94
C CYS A 142 -10.88 -1.47 16.45
N SER A 143 -12.14 -1.80 16.19
CA SER A 143 -12.49 -3.09 15.57
C SER A 143 -12.12 -3.10 14.09
N GLN A 144 -11.08 -3.83 13.73
CA GLN A 144 -10.70 -4.06 12.34
C GLN A 144 -11.66 -5.08 11.68
N SER A 145 -12.19 -6.04 12.44
CA SER A 145 -13.21 -6.99 11.99
C SER A 145 -14.51 -6.29 11.57
N TYR A 146 -14.87 -5.17 12.21
CA TYR A 146 -16.05 -4.37 11.84
C TYR A 146 -15.93 -3.80 10.43
N LEU A 147 -14.81 -3.14 10.14
CA LEU A 147 -14.54 -2.61 8.81
C LEU A 147 -14.36 -3.73 7.78
N PHE A 148 -13.73 -4.84 8.16
CA PHE A 148 -13.56 -6.01 7.30
C PHE A 148 -14.89 -6.63 6.87
N PHE A 149 -15.87 -6.72 7.78
CA PHE A 149 -17.21 -7.20 7.44
C PHE A 149 -17.83 -6.29 6.36
N TRP A 150 -17.87 -4.99 6.60
CA TRP A 150 -18.50 -4.06 5.65
C TRP A 150 -17.76 -4.02 4.31
N ASP A 151 -16.43 -4.03 4.33
CA ASP A 151 -15.63 -4.10 3.12
C ASP A 151 -15.95 -5.33 2.28
N LYS A 152 -15.95 -6.52 2.89
CA LYS A 152 -16.17 -7.77 2.18
C LYS A 152 -17.58 -7.84 1.58
N LEU A 153 -18.59 -7.35 2.30
CA LEU A 153 -19.97 -7.31 1.82
C LEU A 153 -20.09 -6.35 0.64
N ASN A 154 -19.49 -5.16 0.74
CA ASN A 154 -19.53 -4.17 -0.32
C ASN A 154 -18.75 -4.61 -1.56
N LYS A 155 -17.56 -5.19 -1.40
CA LYS A 155 -16.80 -5.79 -2.52
C LYS A 155 -17.56 -6.90 -3.22
N SER A 156 -18.28 -7.74 -2.47
CA SER A 156 -19.16 -8.77 -3.05
C SER A 156 -20.22 -8.13 -3.94
N ASN A 157 -20.90 -7.09 -3.44
CA ASN A 157 -21.86 -6.33 -4.24
C ASN A 157 -21.22 -5.63 -5.45
N TYR A 158 -20.04 -5.04 -5.25
CA TYR A 158 -19.30 -4.30 -6.27
C TYR A 158 -18.88 -5.20 -7.43
N TYR A 159 -18.36 -6.40 -7.15
CA TYR A 159 -18.05 -7.40 -8.18
C TYR A 159 -19.28 -7.82 -8.98
N LEU A 160 -20.44 -8.00 -8.34
CA LEU A 160 -21.67 -8.35 -9.06
C LEU A 160 -22.21 -7.18 -9.90
N GLU A 161 -22.08 -5.93 -9.46
CA GLU A 161 -22.39 -4.76 -10.30
C GLU A 161 -21.43 -4.67 -11.50
N LEU A 162 -20.13 -4.91 -11.31
CA LEU A 162 -19.17 -4.99 -12.43
C LEU A 162 -19.52 -6.13 -13.39
N SER A 163 -20.02 -7.26 -12.88
CA SER A 163 -20.46 -8.38 -13.70
C SER A 163 -21.68 -8.02 -14.56
N ILE A 164 -22.59 -7.20 -14.03
CA ILE A 164 -23.74 -6.64 -14.77
C ILE A 164 -23.26 -5.62 -15.81
N GLU A 165 -22.39 -4.68 -15.43
CA GLU A 165 -21.86 -3.63 -16.31
C GLU A 165 -21.13 -4.24 -17.52
N ASN A 166 -20.33 -5.28 -17.28
CA ASN A 166 -19.49 -5.93 -18.29
C ASN A 166 -20.11 -7.23 -18.85
N ALA A 167 -21.42 -7.42 -18.68
CA ALA A 167 -22.13 -8.63 -19.12
C ALA A 167 -22.06 -8.86 -20.64
N HIS A 168 -21.77 -7.82 -21.42
CA HIS A 168 -21.68 -7.86 -22.88
C HIS A 168 -20.32 -8.36 -23.39
N LEU A 169 -19.27 -8.35 -22.57
CA LEU A 169 -17.95 -8.87 -22.93
C LEU A 169 -17.92 -10.40 -22.86
N PRO A 170 -17.07 -11.10 -23.63
CA PRO A 170 -16.82 -12.54 -23.46
C PRO A 170 -16.32 -12.89 -22.04
N VAL A 171 -16.53 -14.12 -21.59
CA VAL A 171 -16.08 -14.58 -20.26
C VAL A 171 -14.56 -14.67 -20.16
N ASP A 172 -13.89 -14.95 -21.27
CA ASP A 172 -12.44 -15.03 -21.43
C ASP A 172 -11.80 -13.68 -21.79
N ASP A 173 -12.58 -12.59 -21.83
CA ASP A 173 -12.05 -11.25 -21.95
C ASP A 173 -11.10 -10.93 -20.77
N ARG A 174 -9.99 -10.23 -21.05
CA ARG A 174 -8.96 -9.93 -20.06
C ARG A 174 -9.51 -9.21 -18.84
N LEU A 175 -10.42 -8.25 -19.02
CA LEU A 175 -11.02 -7.51 -17.91
C LEU A 175 -11.90 -8.43 -17.07
N VAL A 176 -12.77 -9.21 -17.72
CA VAL A 176 -13.67 -10.15 -17.02
C VAL A 176 -12.87 -11.21 -16.26
N ASN A 177 -11.82 -11.76 -16.87
CA ASN A 177 -10.92 -12.72 -16.24
C ASN A 177 -10.20 -12.11 -15.02
N PHE A 178 -9.62 -10.91 -15.17
CA PHE A 178 -8.95 -10.20 -14.08
C PHE A 178 -9.89 -9.92 -12.91
N LEU A 179 -11.09 -9.41 -13.17
CA LEU A 179 -12.08 -9.10 -12.14
C LEU A 179 -12.54 -10.37 -11.39
N ALA A 180 -12.50 -11.55 -12.03
CA ALA A 180 -12.90 -12.82 -11.44
C ALA A 180 -11.77 -13.56 -10.68
N ASP A 181 -10.52 -13.11 -10.79
CA ASP A 181 -9.34 -13.76 -10.19
C ASP A 181 -9.34 -13.60 -8.66
N ASP A 182 -9.10 -12.38 -8.16
CA ASP A 182 -9.17 -12.04 -6.72
C ASP A 182 -10.31 -11.04 -6.40
N LEU A 183 -11.53 -11.37 -6.85
CA LEU A 183 -12.73 -10.50 -6.85
C LEU A 183 -13.13 -9.87 -5.50
N ILE A 184 -12.72 -10.48 -4.39
CA ILE A 184 -13.00 -10.03 -3.03
C ILE A 184 -11.75 -10.23 -2.18
N SER A 185 -10.59 -9.81 -2.69
CA SER A 185 -9.37 -9.73 -1.90
C SER A 185 -9.62 -9.08 -0.54
N ASP A 186 -8.88 -9.49 0.49
CA ASP A 186 -8.90 -8.78 1.78
C ASP A 186 -8.31 -7.37 1.66
N GLY A 187 -7.43 -7.18 0.68
CA GLY A 187 -6.67 -5.95 0.51
C GLY A 187 -7.47 -4.77 0.00
N GLY A 188 -7.01 -3.56 0.27
CA GLY A 188 -7.72 -2.35 -0.12
C GLY A 188 -6.81 -1.15 -0.21
N GLN A 189 -7.42 0.03 -0.26
CA GLN A 189 -6.77 1.31 -0.47
C GLN A 189 -7.33 2.39 0.44
N TRP A 190 -6.63 3.53 0.54
CA TRP A 190 -7.05 4.63 1.42
C TRP A 190 -8.47 5.13 1.15
N ASP A 191 -8.82 5.44 -0.10
CA ASP A 191 -10.16 5.92 -0.43
C ASP A 191 -11.24 4.85 -0.16
N MET A 192 -10.88 3.57 -0.26
CA MET A 192 -11.77 2.45 0.08
C MET A 192 -12.09 2.41 1.57
N VAL A 193 -11.15 2.76 2.47
CA VAL A 193 -11.44 2.77 3.92
C VAL A 193 -12.19 4.04 4.29
N VAL A 194 -11.94 5.16 3.62
CA VAL A 194 -12.77 6.37 3.75
C VAL A 194 -14.23 6.07 3.41
N ASN A 195 -14.50 5.33 2.32
CA ASN A 195 -15.87 4.88 2.00
C ASN A 195 -16.52 4.12 3.17
N LEU A 196 -15.77 3.25 3.85
CA LEU A 196 -16.29 2.46 4.97
C LEU A 196 -16.52 3.33 6.21
N LEU A 197 -15.57 4.20 6.55
CA LEU A 197 -15.67 5.08 7.72
C LEU A 197 -16.82 6.07 7.59
N GLU A 198 -17.00 6.68 6.42
CA GLU A 198 -18.08 7.65 6.19
C GLU A 198 -19.47 6.99 6.12
N THR A 199 -19.54 5.73 5.68
CA THR A 199 -20.82 5.00 5.54
C THR A 199 -21.22 4.26 6.82
N TYR A 200 -20.26 3.60 7.48
CA TYR A 200 -20.51 2.67 8.59
C TYR A 200 -19.92 3.14 9.92
N GLY A 201 -19.00 4.10 9.91
CA GLY A 201 -18.35 4.58 11.12
C GLY A 201 -17.30 3.61 11.66
N LEU A 202 -17.09 3.64 12.96
CA LEU A 202 -16.05 2.88 13.65
C LEU A 202 -16.53 2.48 15.04
N VAL A 203 -16.08 1.33 15.54
CA VAL A 203 -16.36 0.90 16.91
C VAL A 203 -15.09 0.45 17.61
N PRO A 204 -15.00 0.54 18.95
CA PRO A 204 -13.97 -0.13 19.75
C PRO A 204 -13.95 -1.65 19.53
N LEU A 205 -12.78 -2.27 19.62
CA LEU A 205 -12.61 -3.72 19.46
C LEU A 205 -13.56 -4.56 20.36
N PRO A 206 -13.82 -4.21 21.64
CA PRO A 206 -14.75 -4.99 22.47
C PRO A 206 -16.20 -4.99 21.99
N ILE A 207 -16.62 -3.99 21.19
CA ILE A 207 -18.00 -3.89 20.67
C ILE A 207 -18.22 -4.83 19.50
N TYR A 208 -17.17 -5.10 18.71
CA TYR A 208 -17.20 -6.10 17.67
C TYR A 208 -15.81 -6.77 17.58
N PRO A 209 -15.60 -7.89 18.30
CA PRO A 209 -14.28 -8.50 18.42
C PRO A 209 -13.87 -9.25 17.14
N GLU A 210 -12.65 -9.77 17.14
CA GLU A 210 -12.19 -10.72 16.11
C GLU A 210 -12.97 -12.04 16.20
N SER A 211 -13.30 -12.62 15.05
CA SER A 211 -13.75 -14.00 14.92
C SER A 211 -12.59 -14.88 14.43
N PHE A 212 -12.79 -16.20 14.41
CA PHE A 212 -11.82 -17.10 13.78
C PHE A 212 -11.55 -16.70 12.32
N HIS A 213 -12.62 -16.41 11.56
CA HIS A 213 -12.52 -16.11 10.13
C HIS A 213 -12.09 -14.68 9.81
N SER A 214 -12.20 -13.72 10.74
CA SER A 214 -11.51 -12.44 10.56
C SER A 214 -9.99 -12.61 10.69
N SER A 215 -9.54 -13.50 11.58
CA SER A 215 -8.12 -13.81 11.80
C SER A 215 -7.52 -14.87 10.85
N ALA A 216 -8.36 -15.64 10.16
CA ALA A 216 -7.98 -16.69 9.21
C ALA A 216 -9.00 -16.74 8.04
N SER A 217 -8.89 -15.79 7.12
CA SER A 217 -9.93 -15.50 6.11
C SER A 217 -9.97 -16.48 4.94
N GLY A 218 -8.93 -17.32 4.75
CA GLY A 218 -8.75 -18.17 3.57
C GLY A 218 -9.96 -19.04 3.22
N SER A 219 -10.54 -19.75 4.20
CA SER A 219 -11.71 -20.62 3.97
C SER A 219 -12.98 -19.84 3.64
N LEU A 220 -13.22 -18.71 4.32
CA LEU A 220 -14.36 -17.83 4.06
C LEU A 220 -14.26 -17.24 2.65
N ASN A 221 -13.09 -16.69 2.30
CA ASN A 221 -12.83 -16.13 0.98
C ASN A 221 -12.99 -17.17 -0.12
N LYS A 222 -12.51 -18.40 0.07
CA LYS A 222 -12.68 -19.49 -0.90
C LYS A 222 -14.15 -19.77 -1.20
N LEU A 223 -14.98 -19.86 -0.16
CA LEU A 223 -16.42 -20.12 -0.30
C LEU A 223 -17.14 -18.95 -0.99
N LEU A 224 -16.92 -17.72 -0.51
CA LEU A 224 -17.54 -16.53 -1.07
C LEU A 224 -17.13 -16.31 -2.54
N LYS A 225 -15.84 -16.45 -2.88
CA LYS A 225 -15.36 -16.33 -4.27
C LYS A 225 -16.02 -17.34 -5.19
N LEU A 226 -16.21 -18.58 -4.73
CA LEU A 226 -16.91 -19.61 -5.51
C LEU A 226 -18.35 -19.19 -5.79
N LYS A 227 -19.10 -18.82 -4.74
CA LYS A 227 -20.50 -18.39 -4.89
C LYS A 227 -20.63 -17.15 -5.76
N LEU A 228 -19.77 -16.15 -5.58
CA LEU A 228 -19.81 -14.93 -6.37
C LEU A 228 -19.53 -15.18 -7.85
N ARG A 229 -18.64 -16.12 -8.21
CA ARG A 229 -18.44 -16.52 -9.61
C ARG A 229 -19.69 -17.17 -10.20
N GLU A 230 -20.35 -18.05 -9.45
CA GLU A 230 -21.64 -18.65 -9.84
C GLU A 230 -22.74 -17.58 -10.00
N HIS A 231 -22.81 -16.62 -9.07
CA HIS A 231 -23.73 -15.50 -9.10
C HIS A 231 -23.47 -14.58 -10.31
N ALA A 232 -22.22 -14.30 -10.63
CA ALA A 232 -21.84 -13.51 -11.80
C ALA A 232 -22.27 -14.18 -13.10
N LEU A 233 -22.03 -15.49 -13.26
CA LEU A 233 -22.50 -16.24 -14.42
C LEU A 233 -24.03 -16.23 -14.53
N THR A 234 -24.72 -16.42 -13.41
CA THR A 234 -26.19 -16.34 -13.35
C THR A 234 -26.70 -14.98 -13.85
N LEU A 235 -26.07 -13.88 -13.42
CA LEU A 235 -26.45 -12.52 -13.85
C LEU A 235 -26.14 -12.27 -15.33
N ARG A 236 -25.03 -12.82 -15.83
CA ARG A 236 -24.62 -12.68 -17.23
C ARG A 236 -25.55 -13.46 -18.17
N ASP A 237 -25.92 -14.68 -17.83
CA ASP A 237 -26.88 -15.49 -18.59
C ASP A 237 -28.28 -14.84 -18.60
N LEU A 238 -28.70 -14.30 -17.45
CA LEU A 238 -29.94 -13.54 -17.35
C LEU A 238 -29.88 -12.26 -18.20
N SER A 239 -28.76 -11.54 -18.19
CA SER A 239 -28.55 -10.35 -19.03
C SER A 239 -28.63 -10.69 -20.51
N ALA A 240 -27.98 -11.77 -20.94
CA ALA A 240 -28.03 -12.24 -22.33
C ALA A 240 -29.47 -12.56 -22.76
N THR A 241 -30.22 -13.27 -21.91
CA THR A 241 -31.63 -13.59 -22.16
C THR A 241 -32.49 -12.34 -22.25
N LEU A 242 -32.40 -11.43 -21.28
CA LEU A 242 -33.23 -10.22 -21.23
C LEU A 242 -32.96 -9.27 -22.42
N ARG A 243 -31.70 -9.15 -22.85
CA ARG A 243 -31.32 -8.28 -23.98
C ARG A 243 -31.84 -8.76 -25.34
N THR A 244 -32.27 -10.02 -25.46
CA THR A 244 -32.94 -10.53 -26.67
C THR A 244 -34.39 -10.06 -26.79
N ASN A 245 -35.00 -9.59 -25.70
CA ASN A 245 -36.37 -9.12 -25.68
C ASN A 245 -36.43 -7.62 -26.01
N SER A 246 -36.82 -7.29 -27.26
CA SER A 246 -36.94 -5.91 -27.74
C SER A 246 -38.00 -5.06 -27.05
N LEU A 247 -38.87 -5.67 -26.23
CA LEU A 247 -39.88 -4.95 -25.44
C LEU A 247 -39.31 -4.35 -24.15
N LEU A 248 -38.10 -4.76 -23.74
CA LEU A 248 -37.46 -4.27 -22.53
C LEU A 248 -36.47 -3.13 -22.84
N THR A 249 -36.60 -2.03 -22.10
CA THR A 249 -35.62 -0.95 -22.09
C THR A 249 -34.35 -1.37 -21.34
N SER A 250 -33.22 -0.68 -21.59
CA SER A 250 -31.97 -0.97 -20.89
C SER A 250 -32.09 -0.77 -19.39
N GLU A 251 -32.87 0.24 -18.97
CA GLU A 251 -33.16 0.54 -17.56
C GLU A 251 -33.95 -0.60 -16.90
N GLN A 252 -34.97 -1.15 -17.59
CA GLN A 252 -35.73 -2.29 -17.09
C GLN A 252 -34.87 -3.55 -16.97
N VAL A 253 -34.00 -3.81 -17.95
CA VAL A 253 -33.05 -4.94 -17.89
C VAL A 253 -32.13 -4.78 -16.67
N THR A 254 -31.53 -3.61 -16.47
CA THR A 254 -30.68 -3.34 -15.30
C THR A 254 -31.45 -3.47 -13.99
N ALA A 255 -32.70 -3.00 -13.91
CA ALA A 255 -33.53 -3.14 -12.71
C ALA A 255 -33.81 -4.62 -12.37
N ILE A 256 -34.15 -5.45 -13.36
CA ILE A 256 -34.37 -6.89 -13.17
C ILE A 256 -33.07 -7.59 -12.70
N LEU A 257 -31.93 -7.26 -13.31
CA LEU A 257 -30.63 -7.81 -12.91
C LEU A 257 -30.27 -7.43 -11.47
N ARG A 258 -30.53 -6.18 -11.06
CA ARG A 258 -30.29 -5.73 -9.69
C ARG A 258 -31.21 -6.41 -8.67
N ALA A 259 -32.49 -6.59 -9.00
CA ALA A 259 -33.41 -7.35 -8.16
C ALA A 259 -32.93 -8.82 -7.99
N LYS A 260 -32.42 -9.43 -9.06
CA LYS A 260 -31.81 -10.77 -8.95
C LYS A 260 -30.56 -10.74 -8.06
N LYS A 261 -29.67 -9.77 -8.25
CA LYS A 261 -28.45 -9.58 -7.45
C LYS A 261 -28.76 -9.44 -5.95
N GLU A 262 -29.80 -8.72 -5.57
CA GLU A 262 -30.22 -8.58 -4.16
C GLU A 262 -30.53 -9.93 -3.50
N GLN A 263 -31.20 -10.84 -4.23
CA GLN A 263 -31.43 -12.21 -3.75
C GLN A 263 -30.12 -12.98 -3.57
N LEU A 264 -29.18 -12.85 -4.52
CA LEU A 264 -27.87 -13.52 -4.46
C LEU A 264 -27.01 -12.97 -3.31
N MET A 265 -27.09 -11.66 -3.05
CA MET A 265 -26.40 -11.00 -1.93
C MET A 265 -26.93 -11.46 -0.57
N GLN A 266 -28.17 -11.94 -0.48
CA GLN A 266 -28.71 -12.52 0.76
C GLN A 266 -27.93 -13.79 1.17
N GLU A 267 -27.52 -14.63 0.20
CA GLU A 267 -26.68 -15.80 0.47
C GLU A 267 -25.30 -15.37 1.00
N VAL A 268 -24.70 -14.35 0.38
CA VAL A 268 -23.42 -13.76 0.82
C VAL A 268 -23.52 -13.26 2.26
N TYR A 269 -24.56 -12.46 2.57
CA TYR A 269 -24.80 -11.95 3.91
C TYR A 269 -24.98 -13.07 4.95
N THR A 270 -25.71 -14.13 4.59
CA THR A 270 -25.91 -15.30 5.46
C THR A 270 -24.58 -15.98 5.80
N ILE A 271 -23.72 -16.23 4.80
CA ILE A 271 -22.39 -16.83 5.01
C ILE A 271 -21.52 -15.93 5.89
N MET A 272 -21.52 -14.63 5.62
CA MET A 272 -20.69 -13.67 6.35
C MET A 272 -21.11 -13.54 7.81
N THR A 273 -22.40 -13.36 8.09
CA THR A 273 -22.90 -13.26 9.47
C THR A 273 -22.70 -14.55 10.26
N ALA A 274 -22.81 -15.72 9.62
CA ALA A 274 -22.52 -17.00 10.25
C ALA A 274 -21.04 -17.20 10.64
N THR A 275 -20.11 -16.50 9.97
CA THR A 275 -18.65 -16.69 10.16
C THR A 275 -17.97 -15.53 10.88
N LEU A 276 -18.53 -14.33 10.80
CA LEU A 276 -17.98 -13.10 11.37
C LEU A 276 -18.84 -12.54 12.52
N GLY A 277 -20.09 -12.97 12.64
CA GLY A 277 -21.09 -12.34 13.51
C GLY A 277 -21.86 -11.22 12.80
N VAL A 278 -22.88 -10.69 13.47
CA VAL A 278 -23.66 -9.55 12.97
C VAL A 278 -23.03 -8.26 13.50
N PRO A 279 -22.56 -7.34 12.64
CA PRO A 279 -21.99 -6.07 13.11
C PRO A 279 -23.07 -5.16 13.71
N PRO A 280 -22.73 -4.32 14.69
CA PRO A 280 -23.63 -3.26 15.14
C PRO A 280 -23.98 -2.34 13.98
N LYS A 281 -25.25 -1.94 13.90
CA LYS A 281 -25.71 -1.06 12.82
C LYS A 281 -25.09 0.35 12.97
N PRO A 282 -24.75 1.03 11.86
CA PRO A 282 -24.09 2.34 11.90
C PRO A 282 -24.87 3.45 12.62
N ASP A 283 -26.18 3.30 12.72
CA ASP A 283 -27.17 4.24 13.26
C ASP A 283 -27.77 3.78 14.59
N VAL A 284 -27.31 2.66 15.16
CA VAL A 284 -27.78 2.15 16.44
C VAL A 284 -26.72 2.39 17.51
N SER A 285 -27.14 2.97 18.63
CA SER A 285 -26.23 3.29 19.72
C SER A 285 -25.68 2.04 20.40
N PHE A 286 -24.42 2.12 20.83
CA PHE A 286 -23.77 1.18 21.73
C PHE A 286 -23.20 1.92 22.94
N THR A 287 -22.96 1.17 24.00
CA THR A 287 -22.22 1.65 25.19
C THR A 287 -20.87 0.95 25.24
N TRP A 288 -19.80 1.72 25.37
CA TRP A 288 -18.45 1.20 25.60
C TRP A 288 -17.90 1.74 26.93
N GLU A 289 -17.70 0.85 27.89
CA GLU A 289 -17.12 1.17 29.19
C GLU A 289 -15.61 0.91 29.17
N TYR A 290 -14.84 1.80 29.79
CA TYR A 290 -13.38 1.71 29.84
C TYR A 290 -12.80 2.42 31.06
N TYR A 291 -11.54 2.11 31.36
CA TYR A 291 -10.74 2.85 32.32
C TYR A 291 -9.73 3.71 31.54
N ASN A 292 -9.56 4.97 31.94
CA ASN A 292 -8.48 5.80 31.42
C ASN A 292 -7.12 5.39 32.05
N GLU A 293 -6.04 6.06 31.64
CA GLU A 293 -4.68 5.81 32.13
C GLU A 293 -4.53 6.02 33.65
N ASP A 294 -5.39 6.84 34.27
CA ASP A 294 -5.44 7.06 35.71
C ASP A 294 -6.24 5.97 36.46
N GLY A 295 -6.78 4.97 35.76
CA GLY A 295 -7.64 3.93 36.33
C GLY A 295 -9.07 4.41 36.65
N LYS A 296 -9.50 5.55 36.12
CA LYS A 296 -10.85 6.09 36.33
C LYS A 296 -11.85 5.50 35.33
N TYR A 297 -12.94 4.93 35.84
CA TYR A 297 -14.07 4.48 35.02
C TYR A 297 -14.64 5.62 34.19
N SER A 298 -14.90 5.34 32.91
CA SER A 298 -15.56 6.21 31.96
C SER A 298 -16.40 5.35 31.00
N LYS A 299 -17.34 5.99 30.32
CA LYS A 299 -18.12 5.35 29.27
C LYS A 299 -18.29 6.27 28.07
N TRP A 300 -18.41 5.67 26.90
CA TRP A 300 -18.81 6.31 25.67
C TRP A 300 -20.16 5.73 25.22
N GLU A 301 -21.09 6.60 24.80
CA GLU A 301 -22.41 6.22 24.31
C GLU A 301 -22.73 6.98 23.03
N GLY A 302 -23.21 6.27 22.02
CA GLY A 302 -23.53 6.81 20.71
C GLY A 302 -23.49 5.72 19.63
N THR A 303 -23.62 6.10 18.38
CA THR A 303 -23.60 5.21 17.22
C THR A 303 -22.19 5.03 16.64
N PRO A 304 -21.90 3.98 15.86
CA PRO A 304 -20.61 3.84 15.15
C PRO A 304 -20.19 5.08 14.35
N LEU A 305 -21.14 5.77 13.70
CA LEU A 305 -20.88 7.01 12.97
C LEU A 305 -20.49 8.17 13.89
N GLU A 306 -21.16 8.31 15.04
CA GLU A 306 -20.82 9.33 16.04
C GLU A 306 -19.46 9.06 16.68
N PHE A 307 -19.11 7.78 16.92
CA PHE A 307 -17.78 7.41 17.44
C PHE A 307 -16.69 7.87 16.49
N TYR A 308 -16.81 7.53 15.20
CA TYR A 308 -15.87 7.97 14.18
C TYR A 308 -15.73 9.50 14.14
N LYS A 309 -16.85 10.24 14.07
CA LYS A 309 -16.85 11.72 14.03
C LYS A 309 -16.24 12.36 15.28
N ALA A 310 -16.44 11.77 16.46
CA ALA A 310 -15.90 12.28 17.72
C ALA A 310 -14.36 12.22 17.78
N PHE A 311 -13.76 11.23 17.13
CA PHE A 311 -12.31 10.98 17.23
C PHE A 311 -11.52 11.34 15.97
N ALA A 312 -12.14 11.39 14.79
CA ALA A 312 -11.51 11.82 13.53
C ALA A 312 -11.59 13.34 13.30
N THR A 313 -11.08 14.17 14.23
CA THR A 313 -11.32 15.63 14.17
C THR A 313 -10.17 16.47 13.60
N ARG A 314 -8.91 16.18 13.96
CA ARG A 314 -7.79 17.06 13.59
C ARG A 314 -7.27 16.75 12.18
N TYR A 315 -7.15 15.46 11.87
CA TYR A 315 -6.70 14.95 10.59
C TYR A 315 -7.71 13.91 10.12
N THR A 316 -8.90 14.39 9.73
CA THR A 316 -10.01 13.54 9.32
C THR A 316 -9.62 12.73 8.09
N PRO A 317 -9.88 11.40 8.05
CA PRO A 317 -9.48 10.56 6.93
C PRO A 317 -9.97 11.02 5.55
N SER A 318 -11.16 11.64 5.47
CA SER A 318 -11.71 12.21 4.23
C SER A 318 -10.91 13.39 3.67
N GLU A 319 -10.16 14.09 4.52
CA GLU A 319 -9.27 15.21 4.17
C GLU A 319 -7.81 14.77 4.00
N CYS A 320 -7.54 13.47 4.13
CA CYS A 320 -6.27 12.87 3.77
C CYS A 320 -6.34 12.32 2.34
N PHE A 321 -5.19 12.34 1.65
CA PHE A 321 -5.08 11.81 0.30
C PHE A 321 -3.75 11.11 0.07
N SER A 322 -3.75 10.24 -0.93
CA SER A 322 -2.59 9.43 -1.29
C SER A 322 -1.63 10.20 -2.19
N LEU A 323 -0.40 10.40 -1.71
CA LEU A 323 0.75 10.71 -2.54
C LEU A 323 1.41 9.40 -2.93
N ILE A 324 1.70 9.22 -4.22
CA ILE A 324 2.42 8.04 -4.72
C ILE A 324 3.74 8.40 -5.37
N ASN A 325 4.65 7.45 -5.44
CA ASN A 325 5.84 7.51 -6.29
C ASN A 325 5.82 6.37 -7.31
N ASP A 326 5.23 6.66 -8.47
CA ASP A 326 5.22 5.79 -9.64
C ASP A 326 6.07 6.41 -10.77
N PRO A 327 7.36 5.99 -10.90
CA PRO A 327 8.27 6.53 -11.90
C PRO A 327 7.94 6.11 -13.35
N ARG A 328 6.93 5.26 -13.57
CA ARG A 328 6.43 4.94 -14.92
C ARG A 328 5.64 6.09 -15.53
N ASN A 329 5.05 6.92 -14.67
CA ASN A 329 4.04 7.91 -14.99
C ASN A 329 4.56 9.33 -14.70
N GLU A 330 3.91 10.34 -15.27
CA GLU A 330 4.30 11.73 -15.04
C GLU A 330 4.03 12.15 -13.60
N TYR A 331 4.95 12.93 -13.02
CA TYR A 331 4.77 13.52 -11.70
C TYR A 331 3.85 14.76 -11.75
N ASN A 332 3.33 15.14 -10.59
CA ASN A 332 2.38 16.23 -10.39
C ASN A 332 1.07 16.06 -11.17
N LYS A 333 0.63 14.80 -11.33
CA LYS A 333 -0.64 14.44 -11.96
C LYS A 333 -1.46 13.53 -11.06
N LEU A 334 -2.78 13.59 -11.27
CA LEU A 334 -3.76 12.75 -10.58
C LEU A 334 -3.98 11.46 -11.38
N TYR A 335 -4.06 10.33 -10.70
CA TYR A 335 -4.30 9.01 -11.27
C TYR A 335 -5.42 8.29 -10.52
N THR A 336 -6.07 7.37 -11.23
CA THR A 336 -7.02 6.38 -10.68
C THR A 336 -6.76 5.05 -11.37
N VAL A 337 -7.06 3.94 -10.69
CA VAL A 337 -7.06 2.61 -11.31
C VAL A 337 -8.49 2.26 -11.69
N ASP A 338 -8.71 1.84 -12.94
CA ASP A 338 -10.03 1.48 -13.42
C ASP A 338 -10.63 0.33 -12.60
N LYS A 339 -11.92 0.43 -12.31
CA LYS A 339 -12.69 -0.54 -11.51
C LYS A 339 -12.15 -0.86 -10.11
N LEU A 340 -11.09 -0.24 -9.61
CA LEU A 340 -10.61 -0.46 -8.23
C LEU A 340 -11.54 0.23 -7.22
N GLY A 341 -12.22 -0.55 -6.38
CA GLY A 341 -13.14 -0.03 -5.38
C GLY A 341 -13.76 -1.11 -4.49
N ASN A 342 -14.56 -0.67 -3.51
CA ASN A 342 -15.32 -1.56 -2.62
C ASN A 342 -16.80 -1.18 -2.53
N VAL A 343 -17.13 0.09 -2.29
CA VAL A 343 -18.52 0.57 -2.18
C VAL A 343 -18.98 1.06 -3.56
N TRP A 344 -20.08 0.49 -4.08
CA TRP A 344 -20.63 0.89 -5.38
C TRP A 344 -21.15 2.33 -5.33
N GLY A 345 -20.69 3.18 -6.25
CA GLY A 345 -20.96 4.62 -6.22
C GLY A 345 -20.18 5.39 -5.13
N GLY A 346 -19.27 4.72 -4.42
CA GLY A 346 -18.38 5.35 -3.45
C GLY A 346 -17.28 6.19 -4.11
N ARG A 347 -16.43 6.74 -3.25
CA ARG A 347 -15.24 7.49 -3.65
C ARG A 347 -14.30 6.61 -4.48
N ARG A 348 -13.79 7.18 -5.58
CA ARG A 348 -12.76 6.58 -6.43
C ARG A 348 -11.42 6.58 -5.70
N VAL A 349 -10.59 5.57 -5.97
CA VAL A 349 -9.20 5.56 -5.50
C VAL A 349 -8.38 6.57 -6.29
N LEU A 350 -7.85 7.58 -5.60
CA LEU A 350 -7.13 8.70 -6.23
C LEU A 350 -5.71 8.81 -5.69
N TYR A 351 -4.77 8.99 -6.62
CA TYR A 351 -3.35 9.13 -6.32
C TYR A 351 -2.77 10.39 -6.96
N VAL A 352 -2.10 11.23 -6.18
CA VAL A 352 -1.25 12.28 -6.74
C VAL A 352 0.17 11.74 -6.86
N ASN A 353 0.66 11.60 -8.09
CA ASN A 353 2.01 11.09 -8.34
C ASN A 353 3.06 12.18 -8.10
N THR A 354 4.13 11.87 -7.39
CA THR A 354 5.25 12.77 -7.12
C THR A 354 6.55 11.98 -6.83
N GLY A 355 7.67 12.68 -6.64
CA GLY A 355 8.97 12.09 -6.36
C GLY A 355 9.12 11.63 -4.91
N SER A 356 10.00 10.65 -4.66
CA SER A 356 10.27 10.14 -3.32
C SER A 356 10.68 11.23 -2.32
N THR A 357 11.45 12.24 -2.75
CA THR A 357 11.80 13.40 -1.91
C THR A 357 10.58 14.11 -1.32
N GLU A 358 9.52 14.30 -2.11
CA GLU A 358 8.28 14.94 -1.63
C GLU A 358 7.47 14.04 -0.71
N LEU A 359 7.43 12.72 -0.98
CA LEU A 359 6.84 11.73 -0.08
C LEU A 359 7.52 11.80 1.30
N LYS A 360 8.86 11.70 1.33
CA LYS A 360 9.67 11.76 2.55
C LYS A 360 9.48 13.07 3.31
N ALA A 361 9.46 14.20 2.59
CA ALA A 361 9.21 15.50 3.20
C ALA A 361 7.79 15.60 3.82
N ALA A 362 6.77 15.03 3.17
CA ALA A 362 5.42 14.98 3.71
C ALA A 362 5.30 14.09 4.96
N VAL A 363 6.02 12.96 4.98
CA VAL A 363 6.16 12.10 6.17
C VAL A 363 6.81 12.87 7.32
N VAL A 364 7.97 13.49 7.10
CA VAL A 364 8.69 14.26 8.13
C VAL A 364 7.81 15.38 8.70
N ARG A 365 7.11 16.13 7.84
CA ARG A 365 6.16 17.18 8.29
C ARG A 365 5.04 16.60 9.15
N SER A 366 4.49 15.45 8.78
CA SER A 366 3.41 14.80 9.52
C SER A 366 3.87 14.30 10.89
N ILE A 367 5.01 13.62 10.96
CA ILE A 367 5.59 13.16 12.23
C ILE A 367 5.91 14.34 13.15
N LYS A 368 6.52 15.41 12.64
CA LYS A 368 6.78 16.63 13.42
C LYS A 368 5.50 17.33 13.90
N ALA A 369 4.39 17.15 13.19
CA ALA A 369 3.07 17.63 13.59
C ALA A 369 2.33 16.69 14.56
N GLY A 370 2.97 15.59 14.96
CA GLY A 370 2.44 14.56 15.86
C GLY A 370 1.45 13.60 15.19
N GLN A 371 1.45 13.50 13.86
CA GLN A 371 0.53 12.66 13.09
C GLN A 371 1.24 11.44 12.52
N PRO A 372 0.88 10.21 12.94
CA PRO A 372 1.38 8.99 12.30
C PRO A 372 0.88 8.88 10.85
N VAL A 373 1.67 8.23 10.00
CA VAL A 373 1.46 8.21 8.54
C VAL A 373 1.23 6.79 8.04
N PHE A 374 0.06 6.54 7.44
CA PHE A 374 -0.18 5.34 6.66
C PHE A 374 0.72 5.35 5.41
N PHE A 375 1.33 4.22 5.09
CA PHE A 375 2.07 4.04 3.84
C PHE A 375 1.89 2.64 3.26
N GLY A 376 2.02 2.56 1.93
CA GLY A 376 1.98 1.33 1.15
C GLY A 376 3.33 1.04 0.51
N CYS A 377 3.80 -0.19 0.60
CA CYS A 377 5.11 -0.61 0.13
C CYS A 377 5.12 -2.05 -0.41
N ASP A 378 6.23 -2.46 -1.01
CA ASP A 378 6.52 -3.88 -1.22
C ASP A 378 7.30 -4.45 -0.03
N VAL A 379 6.60 -4.91 1.00
CA VAL A 379 7.26 -5.38 2.23
C VAL A 379 8.10 -6.64 2.00
N ASN A 380 7.90 -7.40 0.92
CA ASN A 380 8.65 -8.64 0.69
C ASN A 380 10.08 -8.40 0.19
N GLN A 381 10.36 -7.19 -0.30
CA GLN A 381 11.63 -6.83 -0.89
C GLN A 381 12.63 -6.38 0.18
N PHE A 382 13.77 -7.06 0.26
CA PHE A 382 14.89 -6.69 1.15
C PHE A 382 14.50 -6.36 2.60
N SER A 383 13.55 -7.12 3.17
CA SER A 383 13.08 -6.95 4.54
C SER A 383 13.18 -8.22 5.37
N ASP A 384 13.30 -8.05 6.68
CA ASP A 384 13.30 -9.14 7.65
C ASP A 384 12.51 -8.73 8.91
N SER A 385 11.36 -9.39 9.08
CA SER A 385 10.44 -9.18 10.20
C SER A 385 10.58 -10.25 11.29
N SER A 386 11.68 -11.03 11.27
CA SER A 386 12.00 -11.97 12.34
C SER A 386 12.09 -11.27 13.69
N LYS A 387 11.76 -12.02 14.75
CA LYS A 387 11.79 -11.53 16.12
C LYS A 387 13.16 -10.92 16.46
N ASP A 388 13.13 -9.74 17.07
CA ASP A 388 14.29 -8.93 17.48
C ASP A 388 15.17 -8.38 16.33
N VAL A 389 14.72 -8.50 15.06
CA VAL A 389 15.41 -7.94 13.87
C VAL A 389 14.66 -6.71 13.36
N GLY A 390 13.58 -6.91 12.60
CA GLY A 390 12.72 -5.84 12.08
C GLY A 390 13.46 -4.82 11.21
N ILE A 391 14.05 -5.25 10.10
CA ILE A 391 14.87 -4.39 9.22
C ILE A 391 14.27 -4.33 7.81
N MET A 392 14.32 -3.15 7.20
CA MET A 392 13.99 -2.91 5.80
C MET A 392 15.13 -2.07 5.19
N ASP A 393 16.10 -2.75 4.56
CA ASP A 393 17.32 -2.13 4.03
C ASP A 393 17.89 -2.92 2.83
N LEU A 394 18.25 -2.20 1.77
CA LEU A 394 18.77 -2.78 0.52
C LEU A 394 20.04 -3.60 0.72
N ASP A 395 20.87 -3.20 1.68
CA ASP A 395 22.16 -3.78 1.98
C ASP A 395 22.04 -4.93 3.02
N TYR A 396 20.82 -5.30 3.44
CA TYR A 396 20.61 -6.37 4.43
C TYR A 396 20.82 -7.77 3.86
N HIS A 397 20.37 -8.04 2.63
CA HIS A 397 20.55 -9.36 1.98
C HIS A 397 21.68 -9.32 0.95
N GLN A 398 22.72 -10.14 1.14
CA GLN A 398 23.97 -10.12 0.38
C GLN A 398 23.95 -11.01 -0.88
N TYR A 399 22.83 -11.01 -1.63
CA TYR A 399 22.66 -11.86 -2.81
C TYR A 399 23.70 -11.59 -3.91
N GLN A 400 23.98 -10.31 -4.20
CA GLN A 400 24.93 -9.92 -5.25
C GLN A 400 26.33 -10.43 -4.95
N GLN A 401 26.77 -10.32 -3.69
CA GLN A 401 28.07 -10.81 -3.23
C GLN A 401 28.14 -12.35 -3.24
N ALA A 402 27.06 -13.03 -2.85
CA ALA A 402 27.01 -14.49 -2.77
C ALA A 402 27.06 -15.18 -4.15
N PHE A 403 26.44 -14.59 -5.17
CA PHE A 403 26.29 -15.22 -6.49
C PHE A 403 27.04 -14.54 -7.63
N ASN A 404 27.79 -13.47 -7.35
CA ASN A 404 28.44 -12.63 -8.37
C ASN A 404 27.47 -12.11 -9.43
N ILE A 405 26.26 -11.72 -8.99
CA ILE A 405 25.21 -11.17 -9.85
C ILE A 405 24.97 -9.71 -9.54
N GLN A 406 24.25 -9.03 -10.43
CA GLN A 406 23.77 -7.66 -10.21
C GLN A 406 22.25 -7.63 -10.29
N LEU A 407 21.60 -6.90 -9.38
CA LEU A 407 20.15 -6.75 -9.32
C LEU A 407 19.78 -5.31 -9.74
N ASN A 408 19.75 -5.07 -11.05
CA ASN A 408 19.76 -3.71 -11.63
C ASN A 408 18.40 -3.19 -12.13
N LEU A 409 17.30 -3.88 -11.86
CA LEU A 409 15.99 -3.39 -12.28
C LEU A 409 15.67 -2.08 -11.56
N THR A 410 15.37 -1.02 -12.31
CA THR A 410 14.85 0.23 -11.74
C THR A 410 13.46 0.03 -11.15
N LYS A 411 13.02 0.92 -10.25
CA LYS A 411 11.66 0.89 -9.68
C LYS A 411 10.57 0.88 -10.75
N ALA A 412 10.74 1.65 -11.83
CA ALA A 412 9.81 1.65 -12.96
C ALA A 412 9.78 0.29 -13.68
N GLN A 413 10.94 -0.31 -13.95
CA GLN A 413 11.03 -1.62 -14.59
C GLN A 413 10.40 -2.70 -13.72
N ARG A 414 10.65 -2.70 -12.40
CA ARG A 414 10.06 -3.68 -11.49
C ARG A 414 8.53 -3.65 -11.52
N LEU A 415 7.94 -2.45 -11.52
CA LEU A 415 6.49 -2.26 -11.69
C LEU A 415 6.00 -2.72 -13.08
N GLN A 416 6.77 -2.47 -14.14
CA GLN A 416 6.38 -2.85 -15.52
C GLN A 416 6.48 -4.35 -15.79
N THR A 417 7.34 -5.07 -15.08
CA THR A 417 7.65 -6.49 -15.31
C THR A 417 7.08 -7.42 -14.23
N ASN A 418 6.16 -6.94 -13.39
CA ASN A 418 5.55 -7.69 -12.29
C ASN A 418 6.55 -8.20 -11.21
N GLU A 419 7.71 -7.55 -11.07
CA GLU A 419 8.70 -7.90 -10.03
C GLU A 419 8.36 -7.24 -8.69
N SER A 420 7.68 -6.09 -8.72
CA SER A 420 7.29 -5.38 -7.51
C SER A 420 5.98 -4.64 -7.69
N ALA A 421 5.24 -4.53 -6.59
CA ALA A 421 3.96 -3.83 -6.50
C ALA A 421 3.72 -3.41 -5.03
N MET A 422 2.68 -2.63 -4.79
CA MET A 422 2.19 -2.41 -3.44
C MET A 422 1.62 -3.71 -2.85
N THR A 423 2.28 -4.29 -1.86
CA THR A 423 1.86 -5.56 -1.24
C THR A 423 1.35 -5.38 0.17
N HIS A 424 1.83 -4.41 0.94
CA HIS A 424 1.47 -4.30 2.36
C HIS A 424 1.38 -2.85 2.83
N ALA A 425 0.51 -2.62 3.81
CA ALA A 425 0.28 -1.30 4.41
C ALA A 425 0.72 -1.29 5.87
N MET A 426 1.44 -0.25 6.28
CA MET A 426 1.96 -0.08 7.64
C MET A 426 1.88 1.40 8.06
N VAL A 427 2.36 1.70 9.27
CA VAL A 427 2.34 3.06 9.82
C VAL A 427 3.75 3.54 10.11
N ILE A 428 4.13 4.70 9.60
CA ILE A 428 5.34 5.41 10.06
C ILE A 428 4.95 6.20 11.31
N SER A 429 5.64 5.93 12.42
CA SER A 429 5.41 6.56 13.74
C SER A 429 6.60 7.40 14.22
N GLY A 430 7.70 7.38 13.48
CA GLY A 430 8.90 8.13 13.80
C GLY A 430 9.87 8.24 12.63
N VAL A 431 10.77 9.20 12.73
CA VAL A 431 11.83 9.45 11.74
C VAL A 431 13.09 9.90 12.45
N HIS A 432 14.24 9.46 11.95
CA HIS A 432 15.52 10.03 12.32
C HIS A 432 15.98 10.97 11.21
N VAL A 433 16.07 12.26 11.52
CA VAL A 433 16.55 13.30 10.62
C VAL A 433 18.00 13.60 10.96
N ASP A 434 18.89 13.53 9.97
CA ASP A 434 20.27 13.94 10.16
C ASP A 434 20.35 15.45 10.41
N GLU A 435 20.96 15.85 11.51
CA GLU A 435 20.99 17.25 11.96
C GLU A 435 21.79 18.17 11.04
N LYS A 436 22.76 17.62 10.28
CA LYS A 436 23.63 18.41 9.40
C LYS A 436 22.97 18.71 8.06
N THR A 437 22.25 17.73 7.51
CA THR A 437 21.62 17.80 6.19
C THR A 437 20.15 18.18 6.25
N GLY A 438 19.49 17.92 7.39
CA GLY A 438 18.04 18.05 7.52
C GLY A 438 17.25 16.95 6.80
N CYS A 439 17.92 15.94 6.25
CA CYS A 439 17.30 14.84 5.52
C CYS A 439 16.97 13.66 6.44
N PRO A 440 15.87 12.92 6.20
CA PRO A 440 15.61 11.67 6.90
C PRO A 440 16.62 10.60 6.49
N ILE A 441 17.09 9.79 7.44
CA ILE A 441 18.01 8.67 7.18
C ILE A 441 17.41 7.30 7.52
N ARG A 442 16.39 7.27 8.39
CA ARG A 442 15.60 6.07 8.69
C ARG A 442 14.25 6.41 9.32
N PHE A 443 13.31 5.48 9.22
CA PHE A 443 11.92 5.62 9.65
C PHE A 443 11.56 4.49 10.62
N LYS A 444 10.75 4.82 11.63
CA LYS A 444 10.17 3.85 12.56
C LYS A 444 8.82 3.40 12.02
N VAL A 445 8.69 2.11 11.78
CA VAL A 445 7.51 1.50 11.17
C VAL A 445 6.80 0.64 12.21
N GLU A 446 5.54 0.94 12.50
CA GLU A 446 4.64 0.07 13.25
C GLU A 446 3.96 -0.89 12.26
N ASN A 447 4.09 -2.19 12.53
CA ASN A 447 3.46 -3.24 11.74
C ASN A 447 2.27 -3.87 12.48
N SER A 448 1.49 -4.70 11.77
CA SER A 448 0.30 -5.38 12.27
C SER A 448 0.47 -6.91 12.28
N TRP A 449 1.66 -7.40 12.68
CA TRP A 449 1.98 -8.84 12.76
C TRP A 449 2.21 -9.32 14.20
N GLY A 450 1.80 -8.55 15.20
CA GLY A 450 2.02 -8.84 16.61
C GLY A 450 3.39 -8.39 17.13
N ASP A 451 3.54 -8.45 18.44
CA ASP A 451 4.74 -8.03 19.19
C ASP A 451 5.94 -8.98 19.03
N GLU A 452 5.69 -10.22 18.61
CA GLU A 452 6.73 -11.20 18.30
C GLU A 452 7.39 -10.99 16.92
N SER A 453 6.88 -10.07 16.10
CA SER A 453 7.47 -9.72 14.80
C SER A 453 8.33 -8.47 14.89
N GLY A 454 9.47 -8.47 14.21
CA GLY A 454 10.43 -7.39 14.24
C GLY A 454 10.91 -7.09 15.65
N HIS A 455 11.14 -5.82 15.95
CA HIS A 455 11.52 -5.36 17.27
C HIS A 455 10.26 -4.91 18.05
N LYS A 456 9.61 -5.86 18.75
CA LYS A 456 8.37 -5.64 19.50
C LYS A 456 7.22 -5.09 18.64
N GLY A 457 7.04 -5.61 17.44
CA GLY A 457 6.04 -5.15 16.46
C GLY A 457 6.49 -4.01 15.55
N TYR A 458 7.70 -3.48 15.75
CA TYR A 458 8.23 -2.38 14.97
C TYR A 458 9.37 -2.83 14.05
N MET A 459 9.50 -2.13 12.93
CA MET A 459 10.60 -2.26 11.99
C MET A 459 11.31 -0.93 11.83
N VAL A 460 12.58 -0.98 11.42
CA VAL A 460 13.35 0.17 10.99
C VAL A 460 13.56 0.11 9.49
N MET A 461 13.19 1.19 8.82
CA MET A 461 13.27 1.31 7.36
C MET A 461 14.30 2.37 6.99
N SER A 462 15.29 2.03 6.19
CA SER A 462 16.29 3.01 5.74
C SER A 462 15.75 3.93 4.64
N ASP A 463 16.40 5.09 4.49
CA ASP A 463 16.05 6.06 3.45
C ASP A 463 16.11 5.46 2.03
N LYS A 464 17.13 4.64 1.75
CA LYS A 464 17.27 3.96 0.46
C LYS A 464 16.15 2.95 0.20
N TRP A 465 15.73 2.21 1.24
CA TRP A 465 14.63 1.27 1.10
C TRP A 465 13.32 2.00 0.81
N PHE A 466 13.10 3.15 1.46
CA PHE A 466 11.97 4.03 1.17
C PHE A 466 11.92 4.38 -0.32
N ASP A 467 13.05 4.84 -0.88
CA ASP A 467 13.12 5.25 -2.29
C ASP A 467 12.75 4.11 -3.25
N GLU A 468 13.18 2.88 -2.98
CA GLU A 468 13.00 1.75 -3.90
C GLU A 468 11.64 1.04 -3.75
N PHE A 469 11.11 0.92 -2.53
CA PHE A 469 10.00 0.01 -2.23
C PHE A 469 8.81 0.64 -1.49
N VAL A 470 8.87 1.93 -1.12
CA VAL A 470 7.66 2.67 -0.72
C VAL A 470 7.01 3.29 -1.95
N TYR A 471 5.72 3.04 -2.13
CA TYR A 471 4.97 3.49 -3.30
C TYR A 471 3.92 4.54 -2.95
N GLN A 472 3.41 4.54 -1.72
CA GLN A 472 2.31 5.40 -1.29
C GLN A 472 2.54 5.90 0.12
N VAL A 473 2.24 7.16 0.38
CA VAL A 473 2.02 7.72 1.73
C VAL A 473 0.72 8.50 1.74
N VAL A 474 0.01 8.45 2.85
CA VAL A 474 -1.24 9.19 3.02
C VAL A 474 -1.02 10.33 4.00
N VAL A 475 -1.34 11.54 3.56
CA VAL A 475 -1.16 12.74 4.37
C VAL A 475 -2.38 13.63 4.32
N HIS A 476 -2.60 14.37 5.41
CA HIS A 476 -3.65 15.38 5.47
C HIS A 476 -3.32 16.55 4.54
N LYS A 477 -4.32 17.12 3.85
CA LYS A 477 -4.13 18.26 2.93
C LYS A 477 -3.35 19.42 3.56
N SER A 478 -3.58 19.72 4.84
CA SER A 478 -2.89 20.81 5.55
C SER A 478 -1.38 20.58 5.78
N LEU A 479 -0.90 19.34 5.61
CA LEU A 479 0.49 18.93 5.81
C LEU A 479 1.21 18.61 4.48
N ALA A 480 0.46 18.60 3.37
CA ALA A 480 0.97 18.36 2.03
C ALA A 480 1.40 19.67 1.34
N PRO A 481 2.28 19.61 0.32
CA PRO A 481 2.60 20.77 -0.50
C PRO A 481 1.34 21.30 -1.20
N LYS A 482 1.12 22.62 -1.17
CA LYS A 482 -0.09 23.26 -1.72
C LYS A 482 -0.34 22.95 -3.19
N GLU A 483 0.72 22.76 -3.98
CA GLU A 483 0.61 22.39 -5.40
C GLU A 483 0.02 20.99 -5.58
N LEU A 484 0.44 20.01 -4.77
CA LEU A 484 -0.08 18.64 -4.83
C LEU A 484 -1.53 18.56 -4.34
N VAL A 485 -1.89 19.39 -3.36
CA VAL A 485 -3.29 19.53 -2.93
C VAL A 485 -4.15 20.07 -4.07
N ARG A 486 -3.67 21.07 -4.82
CA ARG A 486 -4.39 21.58 -6.00
C ARG A 486 -4.58 20.51 -7.08
N VAL A 487 -3.58 19.68 -7.33
CA VAL A 487 -3.69 18.54 -8.27
C VAL A 487 -4.78 17.56 -7.82
N PHE A 488 -4.84 17.25 -6.53
CA PHE A 488 -5.87 16.39 -5.97
C PHE A 488 -7.27 16.99 -6.09
N GLU A 489 -7.43 18.26 -5.71
CA GLU A 489 -8.72 18.95 -5.68
C GLU A 489 -9.28 19.27 -7.06
N ALA A 490 -8.41 19.36 -8.09
CA ALA A 490 -8.85 19.48 -9.48
C ALA A 490 -9.72 18.28 -9.92
N GLY A 491 -9.49 17.08 -9.38
CA GLY A 491 -10.39 15.94 -9.57
C GLY A 491 -10.40 15.31 -10.98
N GLU A 492 -9.37 15.56 -11.78
CA GLU A 492 -9.22 15.10 -13.17
C GLU A 492 -8.14 13.99 -13.30
N PRO A 493 -8.45 12.72 -12.94
CA PRO A 493 -7.45 11.66 -12.96
C PRO A 493 -7.20 11.09 -14.36
N SER A 494 -5.94 10.74 -14.63
CA SER A 494 -5.60 9.78 -15.68
C SER A 494 -5.96 8.36 -15.23
N VAL A 495 -6.62 7.59 -16.09
CA VAL A 495 -7.11 6.25 -15.76
C VAL A 495 -6.08 5.19 -16.15
N LEU A 496 -5.60 4.43 -15.17
CA LEU A 496 -4.77 3.26 -15.35
C LEU A 496 -5.64 2.01 -15.53
N PRO A 497 -5.17 0.96 -16.24
CA PRO A 497 -5.92 -0.28 -16.40
C PRO A 497 -6.25 -0.96 -15.07
N ALA A 498 -7.32 -1.75 -15.01
CA ALA A 498 -7.76 -2.41 -13.77
C ALA A 498 -6.69 -3.30 -13.11
N TRP A 499 -5.79 -3.87 -13.91
CA TRP A 499 -4.68 -4.73 -13.48
C TRP A 499 -3.36 -3.98 -13.25
N ASP A 500 -3.38 -2.66 -13.11
CA ASP A 500 -2.16 -1.90 -12.82
C ASP A 500 -1.60 -2.27 -11.42
N PRO A 501 -0.26 -2.41 -11.25
CA PRO A 501 0.37 -2.76 -9.97
C PRO A 501 0.21 -1.70 -8.87
N MET A 502 -0.26 -0.49 -9.20
CA MET A 502 -0.66 0.52 -8.20
C MET A 502 -2.07 0.23 -7.61
N GLY A 503 -2.35 -1.06 -7.38
CA GLY A 503 -3.64 -1.62 -6.95
C GLY A 503 -3.80 -1.69 -5.43
N ALA A 504 -4.50 -2.74 -4.96
CA ALA A 504 -4.80 -2.95 -3.55
C ALA A 504 -3.58 -3.44 -2.73
N LEU A 505 -3.57 -3.13 -1.43
CA LEU A 505 -2.56 -3.56 -0.45
C LEU A 505 -3.07 -4.77 0.34
N ALA A 506 -2.43 -5.95 0.27
CA ALA A 506 -2.80 -7.15 1.05
C ALA A 506 -1.68 -8.17 1.22
#